data_AF-A0A7C6DTB4-F1
#
_entry.id   AF-A0A7C6DTB4-F1
#
_cell.length_a   1.000
_cell.length_b   1.000
_cell.length_c   1.000
_cell.angle_alpha   90.00
_cell.angle_beta   90.00
_cell.angle_gamma   90.00
#
_symmetry.space_group_name_H-M   'P 1'
#
loop_
_entity.id
_entity.type
_entity.pdbx_description
1 polymer ?
#
loop_
_entity_poly.entity_id
_entity_poly.type
_entity_poly.pdbx_seq_one_letter_code
_entity_poly.pdbx_strand_id
1 'polypeptide(L)'
;MFNEKGLILFHCLTPIHMGAGQSVSYVDNVVQREKHTGFPTLWASGIKGVLRALCMRINNEIIKKEKVEEIFGPENDAEERASIISITDAKILFYPVRSVKGIFAYITCPFVIKKFFNELKILGIIQDNSKCELIQEQLIKDSKLGDDKVIVDKQSDIKIENNTVGLEEFSLSVEKEINLDNCEDFKKFINSNGLDFNFIKRHLAIVSDDVFSDFVKYSVEIRTR
;
A
#
# COMPACT_ATOMS: atom_id res chain seq x y z
N MET A 1 -11.05 -17.90 -16.07
CA MET A 1 -11.19 -17.68 -14.61
C MET A 1 -9.99 -18.35 -13.93
N PHE A 2 -9.37 -17.76 -12.92
CA PHE A 2 -8.16 -18.30 -12.28
C PHE A 2 -8.52 -19.31 -11.17
N ASN A 3 -7.74 -20.38 -11.06
CA ASN A 3 -7.97 -21.45 -10.06
C ASN A 3 -7.44 -21.07 -8.67
N GLU A 4 -6.32 -20.35 -8.64
CA GLU A 4 -5.64 -19.92 -7.43
C GLU A 4 -5.50 -18.40 -7.42
N LYS A 5 -5.51 -17.82 -6.23
CA LYS A 5 -5.39 -16.37 -6.01
C LYS A 5 -4.42 -16.14 -4.86
N GLY A 6 -3.67 -15.04 -4.93
CA GLY A 6 -2.78 -14.62 -3.87
C GLY A 6 -2.72 -13.10 -3.76
N LEU A 7 -2.32 -12.62 -2.59
CA LEU A 7 -1.99 -11.23 -2.36
C LEU A 7 -0.49 -11.11 -2.11
N ILE A 8 0.14 -10.11 -2.72
CA ILE A 8 1.55 -9.80 -2.50
C ILE A 8 1.62 -8.42 -1.86
N LEU A 9 2.28 -8.33 -0.70
CA LEU A 9 2.56 -7.07 -0.03
C LEU A 9 3.99 -6.62 -0.35
N PHE A 10 4.13 -5.38 -0.83
CA PHE A 10 5.43 -4.78 -1.11
C PHE A 10 5.79 -3.78 -0.02
N HIS A 11 6.85 -4.07 0.73
CA HIS A 11 7.45 -3.12 1.68
C HIS A 11 8.74 -2.55 1.07
N CYS A 12 8.76 -1.25 0.81
CA CYS A 12 9.90 -0.58 0.18
C CYS A 12 10.98 -0.30 1.23
N LEU A 13 12.08 -1.06 1.19
CA LEU A 13 13.24 -0.87 2.08
C LEU A 13 14.16 0.29 1.66
N THR A 14 14.05 0.70 0.40
CA THR A 14 14.81 1.81 -0.19
C THR A 14 13.85 2.67 -1.03
N PRO A 15 14.18 3.94 -1.29
CA PRO A 15 13.40 4.77 -2.21
C PRO A 15 13.23 4.07 -3.56
N ILE A 16 11.98 3.91 -3.99
CA ILE A 16 11.63 3.25 -5.25
C ILE A 16 11.27 4.28 -6.31
N HIS A 17 11.80 4.11 -7.52
CA HIS A 17 11.41 4.88 -8.68
C HIS A 17 10.91 3.94 -9.78
N MET A 18 9.59 3.72 -9.83
CA MET A 18 8.96 3.19 -11.03
C MET A 18 8.54 4.38 -11.90
N GLY A 19 9.22 4.53 -13.04
CA GLY A 19 9.05 5.70 -13.91
C GLY A 19 7.81 5.61 -14.78
N ALA A 20 7.09 6.73 -14.93
CA ALA A 20 5.98 6.86 -15.87
C ALA A 20 6.39 7.49 -17.22
N GLY A 21 7.71 7.60 -17.46
CA GLY A 21 8.29 8.34 -18.58
C GLY A 21 8.61 9.79 -18.22
N GLN A 22 9.05 10.55 -19.23
CA GLN A 22 9.31 11.97 -19.09
C GLN A 22 8.00 12.75 -19.12
N SER A 23 7.89 13.77 -18.27
CA SER A 23 6.74 14.68 -18.26
C SER A 23 7.18 16.10 -18.57
N VAL A 24 6.34 16.86 -19.27
CA VAL A 24 6.51 18.32 -19.41
C VAL A 24 6.00 18.97 -18.12
N SER A 25 6.74 18.81 -17.04
CA SER A 25 6.42 19.29 -15.69
C SER A 25 7.69 19.81 -15.01
N TYR A 26 7.56 20.24 -13.76
CA TYR A 26 8.70 20.65 -12.91
C TYR A 26 9.55 19.47 -12.43
N VAL A 27 9.12 18.23 -12.69
CA VAL A 27 9.90 17.00 -12.45
C VAL A 27 10.09 16.27 -13.78
N ASP A 28 11.35 16.03 -14.15
CA ASP A 28 11.68 15.38 -15.42
C ASP A 28 11.11 13.96 -15.50
N ASN A 29 11.45 13.12 -14.52
CA ASN A 29 11.03 11.73 -14.45
C ASN A 29 10.12 11.54 -13.23
N VAL A 30 8.82 11.47 -13.50
CA VAL A 30 7.81 11.30 -12.45
C VAL A 30 7.63 9.83 -12.10
N VAL A 31 7.31 9.58 -10.84
CA VAL A 31 6.85 8.26 -10.42
C VAL A 31 5.47 7.97 -10.98
N GLN A 32 5.28 6.69 -11.16
CA GLN A 32 4.08 6.00 -11.52
C GLN A 32 2.89 6.34 -10.56
N ARG A 33 1.77 6.88 -11.09
CA ARG A 33 0.52 7.21 -10.38
C ARG A 33 -0.78 6.74 -11.08
N GLU A 34 -1.80 6.36 -10.30
CA GLU A 34 -3.17 6.08 -10.77
C GLU A 34 -3.86 7.37 -11.23
N LYS A 35 -4.41 7.41 -12.45
CA LYS A 35 -4.85 8.68 -13.08
C LYS A 35 -5.98 9.40 -12.34
N HIS A 36 -6.93 8.66 -11.76
CA HIS A 36 -8.14 9.24 -11.17
C HIS A 36 -7.98 9.64 -9.70
N THR A 37 -7.04 9.04 -8.96
CA THR A 37 -6.74 9.40 -7.56
C THR A 37 -5.47 10.26 -7.46
N GLY A 38 -4.51 10.06 -8.37
CA GLY A 38 -3.16 10.58 -8.28
C GLY A 38 -2.27 9.79 -7.31
N PHE A 39 -2.72 8.65 -6.78
CA PHE A 39 -1.94 7.87 -5.81
C PHE A 39 -0.78 7.15 -6.49
N PRO A 40 0.41 7.06 -5.83
CA PRO A 40 1.50 6.23 -6.32
C PRO A 40 1.04 4.78 -6.50
N THR A 41 1.47 4.15 -7.59
CA THR A 41 1.17 2.75 -7.89
C THR A 41 2.34 2.12 -8.62
N LEU A 42 2.47 0.79 -8.57
CA LEU A 42 3.45 0.06 -9.37
C LEU A 42 2.67 -0.75 -10.41
N TRP A 43 2.92 -0.50 -11.70
CA TRP A 43 2.17 -1.16 -12.76
C TRP A 43 2.48 -2.66 -12.78
N ALA A 44 1.44 -3.46 -13.01
CA ALA A 44 1.52 -4.91 -13.12
C ALA A 44 2.56 -5.37 -14.15
N SER A 45 2.68 -4.66 -15.28
CA SER A 45 3.66 -4.98 -16.32
C SER A 45 5.10 -4.85 -15.81
N GLY A 46 5.40 -3.81 -15.05
CA GLY A 46 6.70 -3.60 -14.42
C GLY A 46 7.00 -4.67 -13.39
N ILE A 47 6.04 -4.96 -12.51
CA ILE A 47 6.17 -6.05 -11.51
C ILE A 47 6.40 -7.40 -12.21
N LYS A 48 5.59 -7.71 -13.22
CA LYS A 48 5.70 -8.95 -14.01
C LYS A 48 7.08 -9.06 -14.66
N GLY A 49 7.59 -7.97 -15.22
CA GLY A 49 8.93 -7.92 -15.81
C GLY A 49 10.04 -8.21 -14.81
N VAL A 50 9.98 -7.60 -13.62
CA VAL A 50 10.94 -7.84 -12.54
C VAL A 50 10.89 -9.30 -12.05
N LEU A 51 9.70 -9.84 -11.81
CA LEU A 51 9.52 -11.23 -11.38
C LEU A 51 10.02 -12.23 -12.43
N ARG A 52 9.67 -12.01 -13.71
CA ARG A 52 10.19 -12.83 -14.82
C ARG A 52 11.72 -12.80 -14.84
N ALA A 53 12.32 -11.62 -14.81
CA ALA A 53 13.77 -11.46 -14.83
C ALA A 53 14.45 -12.10 -13.62
N LEU A 54 13.84 -12.02 -12.43
CA LEU A 54 14.32 -12.69 -11.22
C LEU A 54 14.31 -14.21 -11.39
N CYS A 55 13.21 -14.80 -11.85
CA CYS A 55 13.12 -16.24 -12.12
C CYS A 55 14.14 -16.70 -13.16
N MET A 56 14.38 -15.89 -14.21
CA MET A 56 15.42 -16.17 -15.22
C MET A 56 16.84 -16.11 -14.66
N ARG A 57 17.11 -15.31 -13.62
CA ARG A 57 18.44 -15.20 -12.97
C ARG A 57 18.69 -16.29 -11.94
N ILE A 58 17.65 -16.74 -11.23
CA ILE A 58 17.72 -17.86 -10.26
C ILE A 58 17.93 -19.22 -10.98
N ASN A 59 17.86 -19.23 -12.32
CA ASN A 59 17.96 -20.36 -13.24
C ASN A 59 19.33 -21.10 -13.25
N ASN A 60 20.19 -20.88 -12.25
CA ASN A 60 21.44 -21.62 -12.10
C ASN A 60 21.27 -23.04 -11.51
N GLU A 61 20.03 -23.57 -11.35
CA GLU A 61 19.73 -25.01 -11.21
C GLU A 61 18.24 -25.34 -10.90
N ILE A 62 17.42 -24.36 -10.45
CA ILE A 62 16.11 -24.65 -9.83
C ILE A 62 14.90 -24.49 -10.77
N ILE A 63 14.86 -23.45 -11.62
CA ILE A 63 13.68 -23.13 -12.46
C ILE A 63 14.11 -23.01 -13.91
N LYS A 64 13.87 -24.06 -14.70
CA LYS A 64 14.20 -24.07 -16.13
C LYS A 64 13.50 -22.96 -16.92
N LYS A 65 14.13 -22.48 -17.99
CA LYS A 65 13.61 -21.41 -18.87
C LYS A 65 12.20 -21.71 -19.38
N GLU A 66 11.93 -22.95 -19.78
CA GLU A 66 10.63 -23.37 -20.31
C GLU A 66 9.51 -23.17 -19.29
N LYS A 67 9.82 -23.34 -17.99
CA LYS A 67 8.86 -23.11 -16.91
C LYS A 67 8.57 -21.63 -16.72
N VAL A 68 9.58 -20.77 -16.87
CA VAL A 68 9.40 -19.32 -16.81
C VAL A 68 8.54 -18.84 -17.98
N GLU A 69 8.79 -19.34 -19.19
CA GLU A 69 7.99 -19.00 -20.36
C GLU A 69 6.56 -19.52 -20.27
N GLU A 70 6.34 -20.71 -19.69
CA GLU A 70 4.99 -21.20 -19.38
C GLU A 70 4.25 -20.26 -18.40
N ILE A 71 4.93 -19.81 -17.33
CA ILE A 71 4.33 -18.98 -16.30
C ILE A 71 4.03 -17.57 -16.84
N PHE A 72 5.02 -16.92 -17.44
CA PHE A 72 4.99 -15.50 -17.77
C PHE A 72 4.65 -15.20 -19.25
N GLY A 73 4.68 -16.20 -20.12
CA GLY A 73 4.55 -16.10 -21.58
C GLY A 73 5.91 -16.20 -22.31
N PRO A 74 5.94 -16.52 -23.62
CA PRO A 74 7.15 -16.53 -24.44
C PRO A 74 7.69 -15.11 -24.70
N GLU A 75 8.99 -14.98 -25.02
CA GLU A 75 9.60 -13.66 -25.33
C GLU A 75 9.33 -13.19 -26.76
N ASN A 76 9.42 -14.11 -27.73
CA ASN A 76 9.46 -13.75 -29.15
C ASN A 76 8.18 -14.08 -29.92
N ASP A 77 7.35 -15.00 -29.42
CA ASP A 77 6.17 -15.50 -30.14
C ASP A 77 4.92 -15.48 -29.24
N ALA A 78 4.40 -14.27 -28.98
CA ALA A 78 3.19 -14.07 -28.17
C ALA A 78 1.94 -14.79 -28.72
N GLU A 79 1.98 -15.22 -29.99
CA GLU A 79 0.92 -15.95 -30.67
C GLU A 79 0.88 -17.45 -30.31
N GLU A 80 1.98 -18.05 -29.84
CA GLU A 80 2.03 -19.49 -29.52
C GLU A 80 1.36 -19.83 -28.18
N ARG A 81 1.53 -19.00 -27.14
CA ARG A 81 1.01 -19.30 -25.79
C ARG A 81 0.87 -18.08 -24.90
N ALA A 82 -0.28 -17.92 -24.26
CA ALA A 82 -0.51 -16.88 -23.26
C ALA A 82 0.08 -17.23 -21.88
N SER A 83 0.42 -16.19 -21.11
CA SER A 83 0.77 -16.26 -19.68
C SER A 83 -0.32 -16.93 -18.85
N ILE A 84 0.03 -17.88 -17.98
CA ILE A 84 -0.95 -18.56 -17.10
C ILE A 84 -1.22 -17.81 -15.79
N ILE A 85 -0.41 -16.79 -15.47
CA ILE A 85 -0.66 -15.88 -14.34
C ILE A 85 -1.16 -14.52 -14.83
N SER A 86 -1.93 -13.86 -13.96
CA SER A 86 -2.26 -12.44 -14.08
C SER A 86 -1.80 -11.72 -12.82
N ILE A 87 -1.07 -10.63 -13.01
CA ILE A 87 -0.61 -9.74 -11.94
C ILE A 87 -1.44 -8.46 -12.03
N THR A 88 -1.94 -7.98 -10.90
CA THR A 88 -2.61 -6.69 -10.80
C THR A 88 -1.64 -5.61 -10.35
N ASP A 89 -1.97 -4.34 -10.61
CA ASP A 89 -1.15 -3.21 -10.16
C ASP A 89 -1.03 -3.21 -8.63
N ALA A 90 0.16 -2.89 -8.12
CA ALA A 90 0.34 -2.70 -6.69
C ALA A 90 -0.21 -1.34 -6.27
N LYS A 91 -1.17 -1.36 -5.36
CA LYS A 91 -1.82 -0.16 -4.82
C LYS A 91 -1.19 0.20 -3.49
N ILE A 92 -1.11 1.50 -3.23
CA ILE A 92 -0.63 2.01 -1.95
C ILE A 92 -1.57 1.57 -0.81
N LEU A 93 -0.99 1.18 0.32
CA LEU A 93 -1.72 0.84 1.54
C LEU A 93 -1.35 1.79 2.69
N PHE A 94 -0.05 1.97 2.89
CA PHE A 94 0.52 2.92 3.83
C PHE A 94 1.55 3.79 3.12
N TYR A 95 1.61 5.06 3.48
CA TYR A 95 2.65 5.98 3.04
C TYR A 95 3.39 6.57 4.25
N PRO A 96 4.73 6.56 4.28
CA PRO A 96 5.47 7.16 5.38
C PRO A 96 5.50 8.68 5.24
N VAL A 97 5.12 9.39 6.30
CA VAL A 97 5.20 10.86 6.39
C VAL A 97 5.90 11.22 7.69
N ARG A 98 6.77 12.23 7.67
CA ARG A 98 7.47 12.70 8.87
C ARG A 98 6.45 13.09 9.94
N SER A 99 6.68 12.63 11.16
CA SER A 99 5.87 13.00 12.32
C SER A 99 6.72 13.70 13.35
N VAL A 100 6.15 14.72 13.99
CA VAL A 100 6.83 15.49 15.04
C VAL A 100 7.24 14.60 16.22
N LYS A 101 6.46 13.56 16.53
CA LYS A 101 6.78 12.56 17.54
C LYS A 101 6.77 11.17 16.91
N GLY A 102 7.67 10.28 17.34
CA GLY A 102 7.74 8.93 16.77
C GLY A 102 8.42 8.87 15.39
N ILE A 103 9.15 9.92 14.99
CA ILE A 103 9.96 10.03 13.76
C ILE A 103 9.10 10.14 12.49
N PHE A 104 8.22 9.17 12.25
CA PHE A 104 7.31 9.13 11.12
C PHE A 104 6.03 8.39 11.47
N ALA A 105 4.98 8.67 10.71
CA ALA A 105 3.73 7.95 10.73
C ALA A 105 3.53 7.19 9.42
N TYR A 106 2.94 5.99 9.51
CA TYR A 106 2.30 5.35 8.38
C TYR A 106 0.93 5.99 8.19
N ILE A 107 0.77 6.84 7.17
CA ILE A 107 -0.52 7.43 6.85
C ILE A 107 -1.33 6.51 5.94
N THR A 108 -2.64 6.54 6.10
CA THR A 108 -3.64 5.95 5.20
C THR A 108 -4.94 6.73 5.28
N CYS A 109 -5.97 6.34 4.54
CA CYS A 109 -7.27 7.01 4.55
C CYS A 109 -8.44 6.01 4.40
N PRO A 110 -9.68 6.43 4.73
CA PRO A 110 -10.87 5.59 4.58
C PRO A 110 -11.01 4.95 3.18
N PHE A 111 -10.71 5.67 2.11
CA PHE A 111 -10.79 5.13 0.74
C PHE A 111 -9.80 3.98 0.49
N VAL A 112 -8.54 4.14 0.92
CA VAL A 112 -7.49 3.10 0.76
C VAL A 112 -7.83 1.87 1.60
N ILE A 113 -8.24 2.07 2.86
CA ILE A 113 -8.67 1.00 3.75
C ILE A 113 -9.83 0.21 3.13
N LYS A 114 -10.86 0.92 2.62
CA LYS A 114 -12.01 0.28 1.97
C LYS A 114 -11.60 -0.57 0.76
N LYS A 115 -10.73 -0.03 -0.11
CA LYS A 115 -10.20 -0.78 -1.27
C LYS A 115 -9.48 -2.05 -0.81
N PHE A 116 -8.59 -1.95 0.17
CA PHE A 116 -7.81 -3.08 0.68
C PHE A 116 -8.68 -4.18 1.28
N PHE A 117 -9.63 -3.85 2.15
CA PHE A 117 -10.54 -4.84 2.72
C PHE A 117 -11.44 -5.50 1.67
N ASN A 118 -11.90 -4.75 0.66
CA ASN A 118 -12.63 -5.34 -0.47
C ASN A 118 -11.78 -6.36 -1.24
N GLU A 119 -10.49 -6.11 -1.42
CA GLU A 119 -9.57 -7.06 -2.05
C GLU A 119 -9.38 -8.32 -1.20
N LEU A 120 -9.16 -8.18 0.11
CA LEU A 120 -9.09 -9.32 1.03
C LEU A 120 -10.36 -10.19 0.98
N LYS A 121 -11.53 -9.56 0.87
CA LYS A 121 -12.84 -10.24 0.75
C LYS A 121 -12.97 -11.00 -0.58
N ILE A 122 -12.60 -10.38 -1.70
CA ILE A 122 -12.57 -11.04 -3.03
C ILE A 122 -11.63 -12.25 -3.03
N LEU A 123 -10.52 -12.15 -2.31
CA LEU A 123 -9.54 -13.23 -2.15
C LEU A 123 -9.99 -14.32 -1.17
N GLY A 124 -11.03 -14.09 -0.37
CA GLY A 124 -11.49 -15.02 0.66
C GLY A 124 -10.57 -15.07 1.89
N ILE A 125 -9.70 -14.08 2.06
CA ILE A 125 -8.79 -13.97 3.22
C ILE A 125 -9.58 -13.54 4.47
N ILE A 126 -10.59 -12.69 4.28
CA ILE A 126 -11.55 -12.30 5.31
C ILE A 126 -12.95 -12.74 4.91
N GLN A 127 -13.77 -13.08 5.91
CA GLN A 127 -15.17 -13.45 5.72
C GLN A 127 -16.12 -12.29 6.04
N ASP A 128 -17.34 -12.39 5.52
CA ASP A 128 -18.45 -11.51 5.89
C ASP A 128 -18.70 -11.56 7.41
N ASN A 129 -18.93 -10.39 8.00
CA ASN A 129 -19.09 -10.14 9.44
C ASN A 129 -17.85 -10.42 10.31
N SER A 130 -16.65 -10.42 9.72
CA SER A 130 -15.41 -10.45 10.52
C SER A 130 -15.31 -9.22 11.43
N LYS A 131 -14.61 -9.35 12.57
CA LYS A 131 -14.32 -8.19 13.45
C LYS A 131 -13.56 -7.09 12.70
N CYS A 132 -12.81 -7.45 11.68
CA CYS A 132 -12.12 -6.50 10.82
C CYS A 132 -13.09 -5.74 9.89
N GLU A 133 -14.18 -6.35 9.43
CA GLU A 133 -15.25 -5.62 8.72
C GLU A 133 -15.95 -4.62 9.66
N LEU A 134 -16.12 -4.95 10.94
CA LEU A 134 -16.64 -3.99 11.94
C LEU A 134 -15.70 -2.80 12.17
N ILE A 135 -14.38 -3.04 12.20
CA ILE A 135 -13.38 -1.96 12.31
C ILE A 135 -13.37 -1.13 11.03
N GLN A 136 -13.42 -1.78 9.87
CA GLN A 136 -13.58 -1.13 8.58
C GLN A 136 -14.84 -0.25 8.57
N GLU A 137 -16.00 -0.75 9.00
CA GLU A 137 -17.23 0.03 9.11
C GLU A 137 -17.10 1.19 10.10
N GLN A 138 -16.42 0.99 11.22
CA GLN A 138 -16.13 2.06 12.18
C GLN A 138 -15.23 3.14 11.59
N LEU A 139 -14.30 2.78 10.69
CA LEU A 139 -13.40 3.69 10.00
C LEU A 139 -14.04 4.35 8.78
N ILE A 140 -14.97 3.67 8.10
CA ILE A 140 -15.67 4.13 6.88
C ILE A 140 -16.92 4.96 7.21
N LYS A 141 -17.64 4.67 8.30
CA LYS A 141 -18.71 5.56 8.79
C LYS A 141 -18.17 6.97 9.06
N ASP A 142 -16.88 7.06 9.37
CA ASP A 142 -16.11 8.29 9.52
C ASP A 142 -15.54 8.81 8.18
N SER A 143 -16.11 8.45 7.01
CA SER A 143 -15.76 9.00 5.67
C SER A 143 -15.97 10.51 5.53
N LYS A 144 -16.38 11.18 6.61
CA LYS A 144 -16.38 12.63 6.80
C LYS A 144 -15.35 13.06 7.85
N LEU A 145 -14.22 12.38 7.91
CA LEU A 145 -13.10 12.83 8.73
C LEU A 145 -12.67 14.20 8.17
N GLY A 146 -12.71 15.23 9.01
CA GLY A 146 -12.26 16.56 8.62
C GLY A 146 -10.77 16.58 8.29
N ASP A 147 -10.35 17.52 7.45
CA ASP A 147 -8.94 17.65 7.06
C ASP A 147 -8.03 18.07 8.22
N ASP A 148 -8.60 18.62 9.29
CA ASP A 148 -7.92 18.95 10.54
C ASP A 148 -7.92 17.78 11.55
N LYS A 149 -8.40 16.59 11.15
CA LYS A 149 -8.60 15.45 12.03
C LYS A 149 -7.74 14.24 11.67
N VAL A 150 -7.50 13.40 12.67
CA VAL A 150 -6.80 12.13 12.53
C VAL A 150 -7.40 11.07 13.45
N ILE A 151 -7.40 9.81 13.00
CA ILE A 151 -7.72 8.64 13.82
C ILE A 151 -6.42 7.87 14.05
N VAL A 152 -6.18 7.47 15.31
CA VAL A 152 -4.99 6.72 15.71
C VAL A 152 -5.36 5.57 16.63
N ASP A 153 -4.43 4.63 16.84
CA ASP A 153 -4.62 3.59 17.86
C ASP A 153 -4.52 4.17 19.28
N LYS A 154 -5.21 3.54 20.25
CA LYS A 154 -5.12 3.88 21.68
C LYS A 154 -3.68 3.91 22.19
N GLN A 155 -2.85 3.00 21.69
CA GLN A 155 -1.43 2.86 22.05
C GLN A 155 -0.49 3.63 21.10
N SER A 156 -1.00 4.60 20.33
CA SER A 156 -0.22 5.36 19.37
C SER A 156 0.95 6.14 20.00
N ASP A 157 2.13 6.00 19.40
CA ASP A 157 3.37 6.68 19.81
C ASP A 157 3.55 8.05 19.16
N ILE A 158 2.76 8.36 18.12
CA ILE A 158 2.83 9.62 17.36
C ILE A 158 1.97 10.74 17.96
N LYS A 159 1.18 10.45 19.01
CA LYS A 159 0.37 11.45 19.75
C LYS A 159 1.23 12.39 20.59
N ILE A 160 1.04 13.69 20.39
CA ILE A 160 1.63 14.80 21.15
C ILE A 160 0.67 15.21 22.27
N GLU A 161 1.10 16.13 23.14
CA GLU A 161 0.24 16.77 24.13
C GLU A 161 -1.02 17.38 23.49
N ASN A 162 -2.09 17.49 24.29
CA ASN A 162 -3.42 17.97 23.88
C ASN A 162 -4.14 17.11 22.82
N ASN A 163 -3.79 15.83 22.71
CA ASN A 163 -4.44 14.87 21.81
C ASN A 163 -4.34 15.30 20.33
N THR A 164 -3.13 15.70 19.92
CA THR A 164 -2.81 16.11 18.55
C THR A 164 -1.74 15.22 17.92
N VAL A 165 -1.67 15.19 16.59
CA VAL A 165 -0.60 14.56 15.82
C VAL A 165 -0.04 15.60 14.85
N GLY A 166 1.27 15.80 14.88
CA GLY A 166 1.97 16.63 13.90
C GLY A 166 2.50 15.78 12.74
N LEU A 167 2.02 16.04 11.52
CA LEU A 167 2.48 15.42 10.27
C LEU A 167 3.04 16.50 9.35
N GLU A 168 4.34 16.44 9.07
CA GLU A 168 5.09 17.56 8.49
C GLU A 168 4.84 18.88 9.21
N GLU A 169 4.17 19.83 8.56
CA GLU A 169 3.78 21.14 9.07
C GLU A 169 2.31 21.19 9.55
N PHE A 170 1.54 20.14 9.30
CA PHE A 170 0.14 20.05 9.67
C PHE A 170 -0.01 19.55 11.12
N SER A 171 -0.88 20.23 11.87
CA SER A 171 -1.31 19.80 13.20
C SER A 171 -2.74 19.30 13.13
N LEU A 172 -2.93 18.01 13.40
CA LEU A 172 -4.22 17.33 13.33
C LEU A 172 -4.72 16.99 14.72
N SER A 173 -5.99 17.28 14.99
CA SER A 173 -6.64 16.89 16.25
C SER A 173 -7.08 15.43 16.17
N VAL A 174 -6.81 14.65 17.21
CA VAL A 174 -7.28 13.27 17.28
C VAL A 174 -8.80 13.26 17.46
N GLU A 175 -9.51 12.83 16.43
CA GLU A 175 -10.97 12.71 16.43
C GLU A 175 -11.41 11.49 17.24
N LYS A 176 -10.68 10.39 17.09
CA LYS A 176 -11.05 9.09 17.64
C LYS A 176 -9.83 8.21 17.84
N GLU A 177 -9.92 7.39 18.87
CA GLU A 177 -8.97 6.32 19.14
C GLU A 177 -9.60 4.95 18.86
N ILE A 178 -8.91 4.13 18.08
CA ILE A 178 -9.31 2.75 17.78
C ILE A 178 -8.45 1.76 18.55
N ASN A 179 -8.92 0.52 18.67
CA ASN A 179 -8.13 -0.58 19.20
C ASN A 179 -7.94 -1.63 18.10
N LEU A 180 -6.80 -1.56 17.42
CA LEU A 180 -6.48 -2.48 16.32
C LEU A 180 -6.14 -3.90 16.81
N ASP A 181 -5.85 -4.12 18.10
CA ASP A 181 -5.64 -5.47 18.63
C ASP A 181 -6.89 -6.36 18.49
N ASN A 182 -8.07 -5.75 18.28
CA ASN A 182 -9.31 -6.48 18.01
C ASN A 182 -9.42 -7.01 16.57
N CYS A 183 -8.53 -6.60 15.65
CA CYS A 183 -8.51 -7.02 14.24
C CYS A 183 -7.52 -8.17 14.02
N GLU A 184 -7.86 -9.35 14.55
CA GLU A 184 -6.95 -10.51 14.53
C GLU A 184 -6.54 -10.91 13.10
N ASP A 185 -7.44 -10.82 12.12
CA ASP A 185 -7.13 -11.17 10.73
C ASP A 185 -6.12 -10.19 10.12
N PHE A 186 -6.26 -8.89 10.38
CA PHE A 186 -5.31 -7.88 9.92
C PHE A 186 -3.95 -8.04 10.61
N LYS A 187 -3.94 -8.33 11.93
CA LYS A 187 -2.72 -8.64 12.67
C LYS A 187 -2.00 -9.86 12.11
N LYS A 188 -2.73 -10.95 11.88
CA LYS A 188 -2.20 -12.16 11.23
C LYS A 188 -1.66 -11.85 9.84
N PHE A 189 -2.42 -11.10 9.04
CA PHE A 189 -2.02 -10.71 7.68
C PHE A 189 -0.69 -9.95 7.68
N ILE A 190 -0.57 -8.89 8.49
CA ILE A 190 0.65 -8.07 8.57
C ILE A 190 1.85 -8.92 9.03
N ASN A 191 1.70 -9.68 10.11
CA ASN A 191 2.79 -10.51 10.65
C ASN A 191 3.22 -11.62 9.70
N SER A 192 2.28 -12.26 8.99
CA SER A 192 2.57 -13.34 8.04
C SER A 192 3.30 -12.84 6.79
N ASN A 193 3.24 -11.53 6.53
CA ASN A 193 3.97 -10.86 5.45
C ASN A 193 5.28 -10.21 5.93
N GLY A 194 5.79 -10.59 7.10
CA GLY A 194 7.10 -10.16 7.60
C GLY A 194 7.16 -8.72 8.11
N LEU A 195 6.00 -8.10 8.39
CA LEU A 195 5.90 -6.77 8.99
C LEU A 195 5.55 -6.88 10.47
N ASP A 196 6.02 -5.94 11.28
CA ASP A 196 5.65 -5.86 12.69
C ASP A 196 4.32 -5.10 12.86
N PHE A 197 3.25 -5.84 13.14
CA PHE A 197 1.94 -5.26 13.41
C PHE A 197 1.95 -4.26 14.58
N ASN A 198 2.70 -4.53 15.65
CA ASN A 198 2.72 -3.64 16.81
C ASN A 198 3.37 -2.31 16.45
N PHE A 199 4.45 -2.35 15.67
CA PHE A 199 5.10 -1.14 15.17
C PHE A 199 4.15 -0.34 14.25
N ILE A 200 3.54 -1.00 13.26
CA ILE A 200 2.59 -0.33 12.34
C ILE A 200 1.43 0.28 13.12
N LYS A 201 0.80 -0.48 14.03
CA LYS A 201 -0.31 -0.02 14.88
C LYS A 201 0.05 1.25 15.64
N ARG A 202 1.23 1.29 16.26
CA ARG A 202 1.68 2.42 17.11
C ARG A 202 2.04 3.67 16.30
N HIS A 203 2.38 3.49 15.02
CA HIS A 203 2.74 4.57 14.10
C HIS A 203 1.66 4.87 13.03
N LEU A 204 0.49 4.24 13.09
CA LEU A 204 -0.58 4.45 12.11
C LEU A 204 -1.31 5.77 12.37
N ALA A 205 -1.49 6.55 11.31
CA ALA A 205 -2.37 7.71 11.26
C ALA A 205 -3.37 7.55 10.12
N ILE A 206 -4.67 7.58 10.42
CA ILE A 206 -5.72 7.57 9.41
C ILE A 206 -6.23 9.00 9.29
N VAL A 207 -6.00 9.61 8.12
CA VAL A 207 -6.37 11.00 7.80
C VAL A 207 -7.51 11.01 6.77
N SER A 208 -8.04 12.19 6.44
CA SER A 208 -9.06 12.31 5.39
C SER A 208 -8.51 11.85 4.03
N ASP A 209 -9.41 11.51 3.10
CA ASP A 209 -9.01 11.09 1.75
C ASP A 209 -8.24 12.21 1.01
N ASP A 210 -8.63 13.47 1.23
CA ASP A 210 -8.01 14.65 0.62
C ASP A 210 -6.61 14.92 1.22
N VAL A 211 -6.47 14.91 2.55
CA VAL A 211 -5.18 15.06 3.22
C VAL A 211 -4.22 13.94 2.82
N PHE A 212 -4.70 12.69 2.74
CA PHE A 212 -3.88 11.58 2.24
C PHE A 212 -3.45 11.81 0.79
N SER A 213 -4.36 12.26 -0.07
CA SER A 213 -4.10 12.59 -1.48
C SER A 213 -2.99 13.63 -1.63
N ASP A 214 -3.01 14.67 -0.79
CA ASP A 214 -1.99 15.71 -0.81
C ASP A 214 -0.63 15.17 -0.32
N PHE A 215 -0.58 14.45 0.79
CA PHE A 215 0.68 13.87 1.28
C PHE A 215 1.32 12.93 0.25
N VAL A 216 0.57 12.02 -0.36
CA VAL A 216 1.15 11.08 -1.35
C VAL A 216 1.54 11.77 -2.67
N LYS A 217 1.07 13.00 -2.92
CA LYS A 217 1.47 13.81 -4.07
C LYS A 217 2.73 14.63 -3.77
N TYR A 218 2.78 15.27 -2.59
CA TYR A 218 3.74 16.33 -2.30
C TYR A 218 4.86 15.91 -1.34
N SER A 219 4.67 14.88 -0.50
CA SER A 219 5.73 14.34 0.37
C SER A 219 6.61 13.28 -0.33
N VAL A 220 6.54 13.19 -1.66
CA VAL A 220 7.43 12.32 -2.42
C VAL A 220 8.83 12.91 -2.45
N GLU A 221 9.83 12.06 -2.23
CA GLU A 221 11.23 12.47 -2.33
C GLU A 221 11.57 12.95 -3.75
N ILE A 222 11.91 14.24 -3.87
CA ILE A 222 12.40 14.85 -5.12
C ILE A 222 13.91 15.06 -4.99
N ARG A 223 14.67 14.56 -5.97
CA ARG A 223 16.12 14.70 -6.04
C ARG A 223 16.51 15.46 -7.29
N THR A 224 17.32 16.50 -7.13
CA THR A 224 18.03 17.13 -8.24
C THR A 224 19.21 16.24 -8.64
N ARG A 225 19.49 16.12 -9.94
CA ARG A 225 20.63 15.37 -10.49
C ARG A 225 21.38 16.23 -11.49
#